data_AF-X1TQC6-F1
#
_entry.id   AF-X1TQC6-F1
#
_cell.length_a   1.000
_cell.length_b   1.000
_cell.length_c   1.000
_cell.angle_alpha   90.00
_cell.angle_beta   90.00
_cell.angle_gamma   90.00
#
_symmetry.space_group_name_H-M   'P 1'
#
loop_
_entity.id
_entity.type
_entity.pdbx_description
1 polymer ?
#
loop_
_entity_poly.entity_id
_entity_poly.type
_entity_poly.pdbx_seq_one_letter_code
_entity_poly.pdbx_strand_id
1 'polypeptide(L)'
;MPVPYYHVIFTLPHELRGFTRLHQKRVYGLLIKSAADSIIKLAADPHYVGGRVGVMAVLHTWGSNLSYHPHVHSLVTGGGLSPDGQTWMPARDNYLVPVNALSKLFRGIFLARIRRQFEEIHLPESIWQKEWVVHCKPAVQGTRTVLNYLARYIHRVAITNSQGRIQA
;
A
#
# COMPACT_ATOMS: atom_id res chain seq x y z
N MET A 1 -22.27 -1.88 -8.05
CA MET A 1 -22.48 -3.25 -7.53
C MET A 1 -21.71 -3.45 -6.23
N PRO A 2 -22.24 -4.17 -5.24
CA PRO A 2 -21.46 -4.58 -4.08
C PRO A 2 -20.45 -5.64 -4.54
N VAL A 3 -19.19 -5.25 -4.65
CA VAL A 3 -18.07 -6.19 -4.83
C VAL A 3 -17.42 -6.45 -3.48
N PRO A 4 -16.84 -7.64 -3.24
CA PRO A 4 -15.96 -7.82 -2.09
C PRO A 4 -14.78 -6.86 -2.21
N TYR A 5 -14.19 -6.49 -1.08
CA TYR A 5 -12.97 -5.69 -1.05
C TYR A 5 -11.88 -6.43 -0.31
N TYR A 6 -10.64 -6.00 -0.50
CA TYR A 6 -9.48 -6.48 0.23
C TYR A 6 -8.79 -5.30 0.91
N HIS A 7 -8.38 -5.50 2.15
CA HIS A 7 -7.50 -4.59 2.87
C HIS A 7 -6.06 -5.07 2.70
N VAL A 8 -5.26 -4.26 2.02
CA VAL A 8 -3.85 -4.54 1.79
C VAL A 8 -3.02 -3.51 2.56
N ILE A 9 -2.02 -3.96 3.31
CA ILE A 9 -1.17 -3.10 4.13
C ILE A 9 0.28 -3.30 3.71
N PHE A 10 0.95 -2.21 3.35
CA PHE A 10 2.38 -2.19 3.00
C PHE A 10 3.17 -1.52 4.10
N THR A 11 4.17 -2.23 4.63
CA THR A 11 5.02 -1.72 5.71
C THR A 11 6.47 -1.67 5.24
N LEU A 12 7.14 -0.54 5.48
CA LEU A 12 8.58 -0.42 5.25
C LEU A 12 9.37 -1.13 6.36
N PRO A 13 10.48 -1.81 6.04
CA PRO A 13 11.45 -2.26 7.02
C PRO A 13 11.89 -1.13 7.96
N HIS A 14 12.20 -1.46 9.20
CA HIS A 14 12.51 -0.46 10.22
C HIS A 14 13.76 0.37 9.87
N GLU A 15 14.70 -0.23 9.15
CA GLU A 15 15.94 0.37 8.67
C GLU A 15 15.68 1.56 7.72
N LEU A 16 14.57 1.52 6.98
CA LEU A 16 14.19 2.61 6.07
C LEU A 16 13.47 3.76 6.78
N ARG A 17 13.10 3.63 8.06
CA ARG A 17 12.34 4.67 8.78
C ARG A 17 13.15 5.95 8.93
N GLY A 18 14.44 5.87 9.29
CA GLY A 18 15.30 7.05 9.41
C GLY A 18 15.38 7.82 8.09
N PHE A 19 15.72 7.12 7.01
CA PHE A 19 15.73 7.66 5.64
C PHE A 19 14.38 8.28 5.26
N THR A 20 13.29 7.58 5.51
CA THR A 20 11.93 8.05 5.18
C THR A 20 11.59 9.32 5.96
N ARG A 21 11.99 9.40 7.24
CA ARG A 21 11.76 10.57 8.09
C ARG A 21 12.54 11.81 7.64
N LEU A 22 13.72 11.63 7.06
CA LEU A 22 14.53 12.72 6.49
C LEU A 22 13.98 13.23 5.16
N HIS A 23 13.32 12.35 4.38
CA HIS A 23 12.88 12.67 3.01
C HIS A 23 11.36 12.54 2.79
N GLN A 24 10.57 12.82 3.83
CA GLN A 24 9.12 12.57 3.91
C GLN A 24 8.36 12.95 2.64
N LYS A 25 8.45 14.21 2.18
CA LYS A 25 7.69 14.72 1.03
C LYS A 25 7.89 13.87 -0.23
N ARG A 26 9.11 13.40 -0.48
CA ARG A 26 9.46 12.60 -1.67
C ARG A 26 9.15 11.13 -1.45
N VAL A 27 9.57 10.57 -0.32
CA VAL A 27 9.44 9.12 -0.05
C VAL A 27 7.99 8.71 0.17
N TYR A 28 7.15 9.54 0.79
CA TYR A 28 5.73 9.24 0.99
C TYR A 28 4.98 9.09 -0.33
N GLY A 29 5.22 9.98 -1.28
CA GLY A 29 4.63 9.87 -2.62
C GLY A 29 5.07 8.58 -3.31
N LEU A 30 6.36 8.25 -3.22
CA LEU A 30 6.90 6.99 -3.76
C LEU A 30 6.31 5.76 -3.07
N LEU A 31 6.08 5.81 -1.75
CA LEU A 31 5.54 4.70 -0.98
C LEU A 31 4.11 4.38 -1.41
N ILE A 32 3.23 5.39 -1.45
CA ILE A 32 1.83 5.23 -1.88
C ILE A 32 1.77 4.71 -3.33
N LYS A 33 2.55 5.33 -4.22
CA LYS A 33 2.54 4.95 -5.63
C LYS A 33 3.06 3.52 -5.83
N SER A 34 4.10 3.12 -5.09
CA SER A 34 4.67 1.77 -5.19
C SER A 34 3.72 0.71 -4.67
N ALA A 35 3.00 0.99 -3.58
CA ALA A 35 1.95 0.12 -3.08
C ALA A 35 0.85 -0.11 -4.15
N ALA A 36 0.30 0.98 -4.70
CA ALA A 36 -0.74 0.89 -5.72
C ALA A 36 -0.29 0.13 -6.98
N ASP A 37 0.89 0.48 -7.52
CA ASP A 37 1.38 -0.15 -8.75
C ASP A 37 1.71 -1.62 -8.56
N SER A 38 2.16 -2.03 -7.38
CA SER A 38 2.42 -3.44 -7.07
C SER A 38 1.13 -4.25 -7.08
N ILE A 39 0.05 -3.71 -6.51
CA ILE A 39 -1.28 -4.34 -6.53
C ILE A 39 -1.77 -4.44 -7.98
N ILE A 40 -1.79 -3.32 -8.70
CA ILE A 40 -2.34 -3.25 -10.06
C ILE A 40 -1.57 -4.20 -10.99
N LYS A 41 -0.24 -4.18 -10.92
CA LYS A 41 0.60 -5.01 -11.77
C LYS A 41 0.42 -6.49 -11.48
N LEU A 42 0.37 -6.88 -10.21
CA LEU A 42 0.20 -8.29 -9.86
C LEU A 42 -1.21 -8.77 -10.16
N ALA A 43 -2.24 -7.98 -9.86
CA ALA A 43 -3.63 -8.36 -10.14
C ALA A 43 -3.93 -8.50 -11.65
N ALA A 44 -3.22 -7.77 -12.51
CA ALA A 44 -3.35 -7.90 -13.96
C ALA A 44 -2.90 -9.27 -14.51
N ASP A 45 -2.13 -10.07 -13.75
CA ASP A 45 -1.74 -11.41 -14.15
C ASP A 45 -2.98 -12.34 -14.22
N PRO A 46 -3.25 -13.00 -15.36
CA PRO A 46 -4.36 -13.93 -15.52
C PRO A 46 -4.37 -15.11 -14.54
N HIS A 47 -3.22 -15.48 -13.96
CA HIS A 47 -3.16 -16.52 -12.93
C HIS A 47 -3.79 -16.08 -11.60
N TYR A 48 -4.03 -14.78 -11.40
CA TYR A 48 -4.65 -14.22 -10.20
C TYR A 48 -6.03 -13.62 -10.52
N VAL A 49 -6.11 -12.31 -10.80
CA VAL A 49 -7.39 -11.64 -11.15
C VAL A 49 -7.53 -11.51 -12.67
N GLY A 50 -6.43 -11.28 -13.39
CA GLY A 50 -6.44 -11.05 -14.83
C GLY A 50 -7.00 -9.71 -15.28
N GLY A 51 -7.32 -8.81 -14.34
CA GLY A 51 -8.03 -7.57 -14.61
C GLY A 51 -7.47 -6.35 -13.87
N ARG A 52 -7.87 -5.16 -14.33
CA ARG A 52 -7.59 -3.86 -13.72
C ARG A 52 -8.47 -3.66 -12.49
N VAL A 53 -7.90 -3.92 -11.32
CA VAL A 53 -8.53 -3.66 -10.02
C VAL A 53 -8.60 -2.17 -9.71
N GLY A 54 -9.59 -1.75 -8.93
CA GLY A 54 -9.64 -0.45 -8.30
C GLY A 54 -8.82 -0.45 -7.00
N VAL A 55 -8.00 0.57 -6.80
CA VAL A 55 -7.15 0.73 -5.61
C VAL A 55 -7.36 2.11 -5.01
N MET A 56 -7.68 2.15 -3.72
CA MET A 56 -7.69 3.38 -2.92
C MET A 56 -6.65 3.24 -1.82
N ALA A 57 -5.61 4.07 -1.85
CA ALA A 57 -4.47 3.99 -0.93
C ALA A 57 -4.41 5.21 -0.02
N VAL A 58 -4.17 4.98 1.27
CA VAL A 58 -3.97 6.02 2.29
C VAL A 58 -2.67 5.76 3.04
N LEU A 59 -1.87 6.79 3.20
CA LEU A 59 -0.64 6.75 3.99
C LEU A 59 -0.94 7.02 5.47
N HIS A 60 -0.31 6.24 6.32
CA HIS A 60 -0.17 6.49 7.74
C HIS A 60 1.30 6.60 8.12
N THR A 61 1.62 7.50 9.03
CA THR A 61 3.01 7.77 9.47
C THR A 61 3.30 7.29 10.89
N TRP A 62 2.26 6.95 11.66
CA TRP A 62 2.36 6.55 13.07
C TRP A 62 1.76 5.18 13.31
N GLY A 63 2.43 4.36 14.12
CA GLY A 63 1.91 3.09 14.63
C GLY A 63 0.94 3.29 15.80
N SER A 64 0.29 2.22 16.25
CA SER A 64 -0.64 2.25 17.40
C SER A 64 0.02 2.68 18.72
N ASN A 65 1.34 2.51 18.84
CA ASN A 65 2.16 2.94 19.97
C ASN A 65 2.78 4.34 19.78
N LEU A 66 2.30 5.13 18.81
CA LEU A 66 2.83 6.46 18.46
C LEU A 66 4.31 6.45 18.02
N SER A 67 4.88 5.29 17.67
CA SER A 67 6.19 5.24 17.02
C SER A 67 6.08 5.62 15.55
N TYR A 68 7.09 6.31 15.03
CA TYR A 68 7.17 6.65 13.62
C TYR A 68 7.24 5.36 12.79
N HIS A 69 6.21 5.11 11.99
CA HIS A 69 5.98 3.87 11.28
C HIS A 69 5.22 4.16 9.98
N PRO A 70 5.89 4.63 8.92
CA PRO A 70 5.24 4.89 7.64
C PRO A 70 4.76 3.58 6.98
N HIS A 71 3.45 3.49 6.74
CA HIS A 71 2.79 2.35 6.11
C HIS A 71 1.60 2.82 5.27
N VAL A 72 1.22 2.01 4.27
CA VAL A 72 0.10 2.32 3.38
C VAL A 72 -1.00 1.31 3.58
N HIS A 73 -2.21 1.79 3.80
CA HIS A 73 -3.42 0.99 3.78
C HIS A 73 -4.14 1.18 2.45
N SER A 74 -4.39 0.09 1.75
CA SER A 74 -5.09 0.06 0.49
C SER A 74 -6.39 -0.72 0.61
N LEU A 75 -7.49 -0.13 0.15
CA LEU A 75 -8.73 -0.84 -0.13
C LEU A 75 -8.73 -1.18 -1.62
N VAL A 76 -8.86 -2.46 -1.92
CA VAL A 76 -8.76 -2.99 -3.29
C VAL A 76 -10.05 -3.71 -3.63
N THR A 77 -10.59 -3.50 -4.83
CA THR A 77 -11.75 -4.26 -5.29
C THR A 77 -11.40 -5.74 -5.44
N GLY A 78 -12.29 -6.64 -5.03
CA GLY A 78 -12.14 -8.10 -5.13
C GLY A 78 -12.38 -8.63 -6.54
N GLY A 79 -11.75 -7.99 -7.51
CA GLY A 79 -11.93 -8.19 -8.94
C GLY A 79 -11.56 -6.92 -9.70
N GLY A 80 -11.46 -7.02 -11.02
CA GLY A 80 -11.09 -5.92 -11.89
C GLY A 80 -11.77 -5.99 -13.24
N LEU A 81 -11.66 -4.93 -14.03
CA LEU A 81 -12.13 -4.95 -15.42
C LEU A 81 -11.11 -5.67 -16.30
N SER A 82 -11.59 -6.45 -17.27
CA SER A 82 -10.76 -7.02 -18.33
C SER A 82 -9.93 -5.95 -19.05
N PRO A 83 -8.84 -6.32 -19.75
CA PRO A 83 -7.99 -5.34 -20.45
C PRO A 83 -8.75 -4.41 -21.40
N ASP A 84 -9.80 -4.91 -22.06
CA ASP A 84 -10.71 -4.16 -22.94
C ASP A 84 -11.79 -3.34 -22.20
N GLY A 85 -11.87 -3.46 -20.88
CA GLY A 85 -12.81 -2.76 -20.01
C GLY A 85 -14.25 -3.28 -20.05
N GLN A 86 -14.54 -4.35 -20.80
CA GLN A 86 -15.91 -4.78 -21.08
C GLN A 86 -16.46 -5.78 -20.07
N THR A 87 -15.58 -6.56 -19.44
CA THR A 87 -15.96 -7.70 -18.60
C THR A 87 -15.43 -7.52 -17.18
N TRP A 88 -16.27 -7.79 -16.19
CA TRP A 88 -15.82 -7.89 -14.81
C TRP A 88 -15.17 -9.25 -14.54
N MET A 89 -13.93 -9.23 -14.07
CA MET A 89 -13.14 -10.40 -13.70
C MET A 89 -13.07 -10.50 -12.17
N PRO A 90 -13.84 -11.41 -11.54
CA PRO A 90 -13.83 -11.55 -10.08
C PRO A 90 -12.51 -12.15 -9.61
N ALA A 91 -12.02 -11.69 -8.45
CA ALA A 91 -10.97 -12.42 -7.73
C ALA A 91 -11.53 -13.74 -7.18
N ARG A 92 -10.64 -14.69 -6.87
CA ARG A 92 -11.03 -15.94 -6.21
C ARG A 92 -11.52 -15.67 -4.78
N ASP A 93 -12.31 -16.60 -4.25
CA ASP A 93 -12.83 -16.48 -2.88
C ASP A 93 -11.72 -16.35 -1.86
N ASN A 94 -11.81 -15.29 -1.04
CA ASN A 94 -10.84 -14.92 -0.02
C ASN A 94 -9.37 -14.83 -0.50
N TYR A 95 -9.14 -14.71 -1.80
CA TYR A 95 -7.82 -14.66 -2.40
C TYR A 95 -7.76 -13.62 -3.54
N LEU A 96 -7.01 -12.53 -3.30
CA LEU A 96 -6.75 -11.50 -4.32
C LEU A 96 -5.51 -11.85 -5.16
N VAL A 97 -4.36 -11.97 -4.49
CA VAL A 97 -3.02 -12.21 -5.08
C VAL A 97 -2.11 -12.87 -4.05
N PRO A 98 -1.02 -13.55 -4.45
CA PRO A 98 -0.11 -14.15 -3.49
C PRO A 98 0.73 -13.07 -2.78
N VAL A 99 0.58 -12.99 -1.47
CA VAL A 99 1.22 -11.97 -0.62
C VAL A 99 2.74 -11.95 -0.76
N ASN A 100 3.38 -13.11 -0.86
CA ASN A 100 4.84 -13.19 -0.99
C ASN A 100 5.33 -12.59 -2.31
N ALA A 101 4.60 -12.82 -3.42
CA ALA A 101 4.93 -12.20 -4.70
C ALA A 101 4.67 -10.69 -4.66
N LEU A 102 3.56 -10.28 -4.05
CA LEU A 102 3.22 -8.87 -3.88
C LEU A 102 4.28 -8.11 -3.08
N SER A 103 4.77 -8.72 -2.00
CA SER A 103 5.84 -8.15 -1.17
C SER A 103 7.15 -7.98 -1.94
N LYS A 104 7.59 -9.02 -2.67
CA LYS A 104 8.81 -8.96 -3.49
C LYS A 104 8.69 -7.91 -4.61
N LEU A 105 7.53 -7.85 -5.26
CA LEU A 105 7.25 -6.86 -6.31
C LEU A 105 7.26 -5.44 -5.75
N PHE A 106 6.61 -5.23 -4.60
CA PHE A 106 6.60 -3.94 -3.90
C PHE A 106 8.01 -3.48 -3.52
N ARG A 107 8.82 -4.36 -2.91
CA ARG A 107 10.23 -4.10 -2.63
C ARG A 107 10.97 -3.64 -3.88
N GLY A 108 10.87 -4.40 -4.97
CA GLY A 108 11.55 -4.10 -6.23
C GLY A 108 11.14 -2.75 -6.82
N ILE A 109 9.83 -2.48 -6.92
CA ILE A 109 9.28 -1.23 -7.45
C ILE A 109 9.71 -0.05 -6.57
N PHE A 110 9.57 -0.16 -5.26
CA PHE A 110 9.89 0.93 -4.34
C PHE A 110 11.39 1.26 -4.38
N LEU A 111 12.26 0.26 -4.28
CA LEU A 111 13.71 0.49 -4.28
C LEU A 111 14.22 1.01 -5.63
N ALA A 112 13.66 0.54 -6.76
CA ALA A 112 13.98 1.10 -8.08
C ALA A 112 13.60 2.58 -8.17
N ARG A 113 12.47 2.97 -7.58
CA ARG A 113 12.04 4.38 -7.51
C ARG A 113 12.93 5.22 -6.62
N ILE A 114 13.34 4.68 -5.47
CA ILE A 114 14.31 5.37 -4.60
C ILE A 114 15.60 5.61 -5.37
N ARG A 115 16.18 4.57 -6.00
CA ARG A 115 17.41 4.70 -6.79
C ARG A 115 17.31 5.76 -7.88
N ARG A 116 16.19 5.76 -8.62
CA ARG A 116 15.96 6.75 -9.69
C ARG A 116 15.78 8.17 -9.17
N GLN A 117 15.15 8.34 -8.01
CA GLN A 117 14.84 9.68 -7.51
C GLN A 117 15.93 10.22 -6.58
N PHE A 118 16.74 9.38 -5.95
CA PHE A 118 17.79 9.74 -5.01
C PHE A 118 19.13 9.18 -5.46
N GLU A 119 19.63 9.67 -6.60
CA GLU A 119 20.86 9.17 -7.25
C GLU A 119 22.10 9.27 -6.33
N GLU A 120 22.15 10.30 -5.49
CA GLU A 120 23.21 10.53 -4.50
C GLU A 120 23.16 9.57 -3.29
N ILE A 121 22.02 8.90 -3.06
CA ILE A 121 21.78 8.13 -1.84
C ILE A 121 21.96 6.65 -2.07
N HIS A 122 22.96 6.10 -1.40
CA HIS A 122 23.23 4.67 -1.38
C HIS A 122 22.52 4.03 -0.18
N LEU A 123 21.42 3.33 -0.45
CA LEU A 123 20.78 2.49 0.57
C LEU A 123 21.65 1.25 0.85
N PRO A 124 21.76 0.79 2.10
CA PRO A 124 22.51 -0.41 2.44
C PRO A 124 22.05 -1.62 1.63
N GLU A 125 22.98 -2.43 1.14
CA GLU A 125 22.65 -3.65 0.39
C GLU A 125 21.79 -4.62 1.21
N SER A 126 21.95 -4.62 2.53
CA SER A 126 21.16 -5.43 3.45
C SER A 126 19.65 -5.23 3.29
N ILE A 127 19.19 -4.06 2.82
CA ILE A 127 17.76 -3.78 2.55
C ILE A 127 17.17 -4.72 1.48
N TRP A 128 17.99 -5.18 0.53
CA TRP A 128 17.57 -6.12 -0.52
C TRP A 128 17.34 -7.53 0.01
N GLN A 129 18.04 -7.90 1.08
CA GLN A 129 17.96 -9.22 1.69
C GLN A 129 16.92 -9.29 2.81
N LYS A 130 16.35 -8.15 3.22
CA LYS A 130 15.28 -8.12 4.21
C LYS A 130 13.98 -8.68 3.63
N GLU A 131 13.25 -9.36 4.50
CA GLU A 131 11.84 -9.67 4.30
C GLU A 131 11.04 -8.38 4.40
N TRP A 132 10.26 -8.09 3.35
CA TRP A 132 9.32 -6.99 3.34
C TRP A 132 7.95 -7.57 3.68
N VAL A 133 7.18 -6.84 4.49
CA VAL A 133 5.89 -7.35 4.97
C VAL A 133 4.76 -6.61 4.27
N VAL A 134 3.98 -7.39 3.54
CA VAL A 134 2.67 -6.98 3.01
C VAL A 134 1.64 -7.89 3.64
N HIS A 135 0.52 -7.32 4.07
CA HIS A 135 -0.64 -8.10 4.49
C HIS A 135 -1.75 -7.90 3.46
N CYS A 136 -2.45 -8.97 3.10
CA CYS A 136 -3.65 -8.92 2.29
C CYS A 136 -4.71 -9.76 2.99
N LYS A 137 -5.87 -9.15 3.27
CA LYS A 137 -7.01 -9.87 3.85
C LYS A 137 -8.32 -9.38 3.25
N PRO A 138 -9.36 -10.21 3.18
CA PRO A 138 -10.69 -9.76 2.85
C PRO A 138 -11.12 -8.60 3.76
N ALA A 139 -11.61 -7.53 3.15
CA ALA A 139 -12.30 -6.43 3.81
C ALA A 139 -13.80 -6.63 3.56
N VAL A 140 -14.55 -6.72 4.65
CA VAL A 140 -15.99 -7.06 4.70
C VAL A 140 -16.81 -6.37 3.62
N GLN A 141 -17.85 -7.04 3.12
CA GLN A 141 -18.69 -6.59 2.00
C GLN A 141 -19.53 -5.33 2.36
N GLY A 142 -19.82 -4.49 1.35
CA GLY A 142 -20.87 -3.45 1.42
C GLY A 142 -20.40 -1.99 1.51
N THR A 143 -21.23 -1.07 1.00
CA THR A 143 -20.95 0.39 0.88
C THR A 143 -20.67 1.06 2.22
N ARG A 144 -21.37 0.66 3.29
CA ARG A 144 -21.16 1.19 4.65
C ARG A 144 -19.77 0.86 5.19
N THR A 145 -19.20 -0.28 4.78
CA THR A 145 -17.84 -0.68 5.17
C THR A 145 -16.78 0.15 4.45
N VAL A 146 -16.99 0.46 3.16
CA VAL A 146 -16.12 1.39 2.41
C VAL A 146 -16.15 2.78 3.04
N LEU A 147 -17.34 3.26 3.41
CA LEU A 147 -17.50 4.52 4.14
C LEU A 147 -16.84 4.49 5.52
N ASN A 148 -17.00 3.41 6.29
CA ASN A 148 -16.33 3.24 7.58
C ASN A 148 -14.81 3.07 7.45
N TYR A 149 -14.33 2.47 6.36
CA TYR A 149 -12.92 2.44 6.01
C TYR A 149 -12.47 3.89 5.84
N LEU A 150 -12.99 4.60 4.83
CA LEU A 150 -12.70 6.01 4.56
C LEU A 150 -12.75 6.88 5.83
N ALA A 151 -13.81 6.77 6.63
CA ALA A 151 -13.99 7.54 7.85
C ALA A 151 -12.88 7.30 8.88
N ARG A 152 -12.48 6.04 9.13
CA ARG A 152 -11.38 5.73 10.06
C ARG A 152 -10.05 6.33 9.61
N TYR A 153 -9.79 6.31 8.31
CA TYR A 153 -8.53 6.80 7.74
C TYR A 153 -8.50 8.33 7.64
N ILE A 154 -9.63 8.98 7.36
CA ILE A 154 -9.75 10.44 7.37
C ILE A 154 -9.66 10.98 8.82
N HIS A 155 -10.38 10.36 9.75
CA HIS A 155 -10.44 10.83 11.14
C HIS A 155 -9.12 10.69 11.88
N ARG A 156 -8.37 9.59 11.66
CA ARG A 156 -7.08 9.40 12.32
C ARG A 156 -5.99 10.34 11.80
N VAL A 157 -5.92 10.58 10.49
CA VAL A 157 -4.98 11.55 9.91
C VAL A 157 -5.24 12.96 10.44
N ALA A 158 -6.52 13.35 10.56
CA ALA A 158 -6.91 14.66 11.08
C ALA A 158 -6.51 14.87 12.55
N ILE A 159 -6.59 13.84 13.40
CA ILE A 159 -6.23 13.93 14.83
C ILE A 159 -4.71 13.93 15.04
N THR A 160 -3.93 13.20 14.24
CA THR A 160 -2.47 13.13 14.43
C THR A 160 -1.69 14.34 13.89
N ASN A 161 -2.31 15.23 13.11
CA ASN A 161 -1.65 16.44 12.62
C ASN A 161 -1.78 17.66 13.56
N SER A 162 -2.64 17.61 14.59
CA SER A 162 -2.87 18.75 15.49
C SER A 162 -2.05 18.75 16.78
N GLN A 163 -1.28 17.69 17.09
CA GLN A 163 -0.48 17.60 18.32
C GLN A 163 1.04 17.81 18.12
N GLY A 164 1.45 18.39 17.00
CA GLY A 164 2.88 18.58 16.64
C GLY A 164 3.44 19.99 16.78
N ARG A 165 2.81 20.88 17.56
CA ARG A 165 3.34 22.23 17.84
C ARG A 165 3.62 22.36 19.33
N ILE A 166 4.82 21.98 19.75
CA ILE A 166 5.43 22.50 20.97
C ILE A 166 6.76 23.12 20.54
N GLN A 167 6.89 24.40 20.86
CA GLN A 167 8.05 25.24 20.66
C GLN A 167 9.28 24.64 21.35
N ALA A 168 10.42 24.74 20.68
CA ALA A 168 11.72 25.03 21.28
C ALA A 168 12.58 25.68 20.19
#